data_AF-A0A925XP52-F1
#
_entry.id   AF-A0A925XP52-F1
#
_cell.length_a   1.000
_cell.length_b   1.000
_cell.length_c   1.000
_cell.angle_alpha   90.00
_cell.angle_beta   90.00
_cell.angle_gamma   90.00
#
_symmetry.space_group_name_H-M   'P 1'
#
loop_
_entity.id
_entity.type
_entity.pdbx_description
1 polymer ?
#
loop_
_entity_poly.entity_id
_entity_poly.type
_entity_poly.pdbx_seq_one_letter_code
_entity_poly.pdbx_strand_id
1 'polypeptide(L)'
;MKEKVRVRKGQAPDTLSRAEFRVRFFNKFKDPAFSAESSALERIEVIAWDGYTHSRKAPLSRPAGRGYADPSYDLADEWRAARQAIRAA
;
A
#
# COMPACT_ATOMS: atom_id res chain seq x y z
N MET A 1 -5.66 2.69 40.01
CA MET A 1 -6.48 1.99 38.99
C MET A 1 -6.11 2.56 37.63
N LYS A 2 -5.71 1.74 36.64
CA LYS A 2 -5.49 2.22 35.27
C LYS A 2 -6.85 2.40 34.59
N GLU A 3 -7.09 3.59 34.05
CA GLU A 3 -8.30 3.92 33.31
C GLU A 3 -8.44 3.00 32.08
N LYS A 4 -9.64 2.45 31.87
CA LYS A 4 -9.90 1.51 30.77
C LYS A 4 -9.80 2.26 29.44
N VAL A 5 -8.83 1.88 28.61
CA VAL A 5 -8.67 2.41 27.24
C VAL A 5 -9.95 2.14 26.44
N ARG A 6 -10.64 3.20 26.01
CA ARG A 6 -11.82 3.11 25.15
C ARG A 6 -11.38 2.80 23.72
N VAL A 7 -11.53 1.54 23.31
CA VAL A 7 -11.24 1.10 21.94
C VAL A 7 -12.24 1.74 20.97
N ARG A 8 -11.73 2.40 19.93
CA ARG A 8 -12.55 2.92 18.83
C ARG A 8 -12.99 1.75 17.97
N LYS A 9 -14.31 1.56 17.87
CA LYS A 9 -14.93 0.60 16.96
C LYS A 9 -15.45 1.39 15.76
N GLY A 10 -15.15 0.94 14.55
CA GLY A 10 -15.58 1.57 13.31
C GLY A 10 -15.04 0.82 12.10
N GLN A 11 -15.77 0.91 10.99
CA GLN A 11 -15.34 0.40 9.69
C GLN A 11 -14.41 1.43 9.03
N ALA A 12 -13.50 0.99 8.15
CA ALA A 12 -12.76 1.91 7.31
C ALA A 12 -13.72 2.79 6.49
N PRO A 13 -13.45 4.10 6.34
CA PRO A 13 -14.25 4.96 5.49
C PRO A 13 -14.18 4.48 4.02
N ASP A 14 -15.12 4.95 3.22
CA ASP A 14 -15.20 4.63 1.80
C ASP A 14 -13.94 5.06 1.03
N THR A 15 -13.79 4.51 -0.18
CA THR A 15 -12.70 4.88 -1.08
C THR A 15 -12.76 6.36 -1.43
N LEU A 16 -11.60 7.00 -1.51
CA LEU A 16 -11.47 8.40 -1.90
C LEU A 16 -12.04 8.63 -3.31
N SER A 17 -12.64 9.79 -3.51
CA SER A 17 -12.93 10.27 -4.86
C SER A 17 -11.64 10.55 -5.64
N ARG A 18 -11.75 10.62 -6.97
CA ARG A 18 -10.65 10.94 -7.88
C ARG A 18 -9.93 12.25 -7.50
N ALA A 19 -10.70 13.27 -7.10
CA ALA A 19 -10.18 14.59 -6.74
C ALA A 19 -9.48 14.56 -5.38
N GLU A 20 -10.06 13.91 -4.38
CA GLU A 20 -9.44 13.77 -3.05
C GLU A 20 -8.14 12.96 -3.11
N PHE A 21 -8.13 11.89 -3.91
CA PHE A 21 -6.91 11.12 -4.14
C PHE A 21 -5.80 11.99 -4.75
N ARG A 22 -6.13 12.78 -5.78
CA ARG A 22 -5.17 13.68 -6.43
C ARG A 22 -4.55 14.65 -5.43
N VAL A 23 -5.39 15.33 -4.65
CA VAL A 23 -4.92 16.28 -3.61
C VAL A 23 -3.98 15.57 -2.63
N ARG A 24 -4.37 14.38 -2.13
CA ARG A 24 -3.53 13.62 -1.20
C ARG A 24 -2.22 13.12 -1.83
N PHE A 25 -2.24 12.75 -3.11
CA PHE A 25 -1.05 12.32 -3.84
C PHE A 25 -0.04 13.47 -3.96
N PHE A 26 -0.48 14.63 -4.48
CA PHE A 26 0.39 15.78 -4.70
C PHE A 26 0.87 16.44 -3.40
N ASN A 27 0.13 16.30 -2.30
CA ASN A 27 0.61 16.76 -0.98
C ASN A 27 1.93 16.12 -0.55
N LYS A 28 2.29 14.94 -1.08
CA LYS A 28 3.59 14.29 -0.82
C LYS A 28 4.75 14.95 -1.58
N PHE A 29 4.47 15.72 -2.63
CA PHE A 29 5.44 16.32 -3.54
C PHE A 29 5.32 17.85 -3.59
N LYS A 30 4.86 18.47 -2.50
CA LYS A 30 4.64 19.92 -2.41
C LYS A 30 5.92 20.76 -2.40
N ASP A 31 7.08 20.15 -2.19
CA ASP A 31 8.36 20.85 -2.15
C ASP A 31 8.68 21.42 -3.56
N PRO A 32 9.09 22.69 -3.68
CA PRO A 32 9.43 23.30 -4.97
C PRO A 32 10.47 22.53 -5.79
N ALA A 33 11.32 21.71 -5.16
CA ALA A 33 12.27 20.84 -5.87
C ALA A 33 11.59 19.88 -6.86
N PHE A 34 10.32 19.53 -6.65
CA PHE A 34 9.56 18.67 -7.55
C PHE A 34 8.90 19.41 -8.72
N SER A 35 8.97 20.75 -8.76
CA SER A 35 8.29 21.56 -9.79
C SER A 35 8.74 21.22 -11.21
N ALA A 36 10.04 20.93 -11.40
CA ALA A 36 10.60 20.51 -12.69
C ALA A 36 9.99 19.19 -13.20
N GLU A 37 9.47 18.35 -12.31
CA GLU A 37 8.91 17.04 -12.62
C GLU A 37 7.37 17.02 -12.58
N SER A 38 6.70 18.18 -12.59
CA SER A 38 5.24 18.28 -12.47
C SER A 38 4.51 17.38 -13.48
N SER A 39 4.92 17.38 -14.75
CA SER A 39 4.31 16.53 -15.78
C SER A 39 4.57 15.03 -15.56
N ALA A 40 5.71 14.65 -14.97
CA ALA A 40 5.98 13.26 -14.63
C ALA A 40 5.09 12.81 -13.46
N LEU A 41 4.96 13.66 -12.44
CA LEU A 41 4.08 13.41 -11.30
C LEU A 41 2.63 13.26 -11.71
N GLU A 42 2.15 14.03 -12.69
CA GLU A 42 0.80 13.86 -13.24
C GLU A 42 0.58 12.48 -13.88
N ARG A 43 1.55 11.98 -14.66
CA ARG A 43 1.46 10.64 -15.25
C ARG A 43 1.50 9.55 -14.18
N ILE A 44 2.39 9.69 -13.19
CA ILE A 44 2.51 8.74 -12.09
C ILE A 44 1.25 8.74 -11.22
N GLU A 45 0.63 9.90 -10.98
CA GLU A 45 -0.60 10.03 -10.20
C GLU A 45 -1.76 9.24 -10.84
N VAL A 46 -1.87 9.25 -12.17
CA VAL A 46 -2.87 8.44 -12.90
C VAL A 46 -2.62 6.95 -12.70
N ILE A 47 -1.37 6.50 -12.77
CA ILE A 47 -1.01 5.09 -12.52
C ILE A 47 -1.30 4.72 -11.05
N ALA A 48 -1.00 5.62 -10.12
CA ALA A 48 -1.26 5.42 -8.70
C ALA A 48 -2.76 5.35 -8.40
N TRP A 49 -3.57 6.18 -9.07
CA TRP A 49 -5.02 6.13 -8.98
C TRP A 49 -5.56 4.78 -9.47
N ASP A 50 -5.09 4.28 -10.61
CA ASP A 50 -5.46 2.95 -11.11
C ASP A 50 -5.08 1.84 -10.11
N GLY A 51 -3.90 1.93 -9.49
CA GLY A 51 -3.50 1.02 -8.41
C GLY A 51 -4.45 1.05 -7.21
N TYR A 52 -4.86 2.26 -6.82
CA TYR A 52 -5.74 2.50 -5.69
C TYR A 52 -7.16 1.96 -5.94
N THR A 53 -7.76 2.27 -7.09
CA THR A 53 -9.13 1.84 -7.41
C THR A 53 -9.26 0.33 -7.54
N HIS A 54 -8.23 -0.34 -8.08
CA HIS A 54 -8.20 -1.80 -8.19
C HIS A 54 -7.79 -2.50 -6.88
N SER A 55 -7.56 -1.76 -5.80
CA SER A 55 -7.21 -2.33 -4.48
C SER A 55 -6.06 -3.34 -4.54
N ARG A 56 -5.02 -3.06 -5.36
CA ARG A 56 -3.88 -3.97 -5.57
C ARG A 56 -3.00 -4.06 -4.31
N LYS A 57 -3.29 -5.03 -3.43
CA LYS A 57 -2.59 -5.24 -2.14
C LYS A 57 -1.30 -6.06 -2.25
N ALA A 58 -1.23 -6.98 -3.19
CA ALA A 58 -0.07 -7.82 -3.47
C ALA A 58 0.20 -7.80 -4.98
N PRO A 59 0.74 -6.70 -5.52
CA PRO A 59 0.89 -6.53 -6.97
C PRO A 59 1.87 -7.54 -7.58
N LEU A 60 2.76 -8.11 -6.78
CA LEU A 60 3.65 -9.20 -7.13
C LEU A 60 3.44 -10.34 -6.13
N SER A 61 2.95 -11.46 -6.62
CA SER A 61 2.67 -12.66 -5.82
C SER A 61 3.05 -13.93 -6.58
N ARG A 62 3.38 -14.96 -5.82
CA ARG A 62 3.59 -16.34 -6.31
C ARG A 62 3.11 -17.35 -5.27
N PRO A 63 2.78 -18.59 -5.67
CA PRO A 63 2.37 -19.65 -4.76
C PRO A 63 3.34 -19.80 -3.58
N ALA A 64 2.83 -19.82 -2.35
CA ALA A 64 3.60 -19.85 -1.11
C ALA A 64 4.64 -20.99 -1.07
N GLY A 65 4.31 -22.15 -1.63
CA GLY A 65 5.17 -23.32 -1.72
C GLY A 65 5.22 -24.16 -0.44
N ARG A 66 6.03 -25.21 -0.47
CA ARG A 66 6.12 -26.20 0.61
C ARG A 66 6.53 -25.56 1.94
N GLY A 67 5.87 -25.97 3.02
CA GLY A 67 6.17 -25.50 4.38
C GLY A 67 5.34 -24.28 4.83
N TYR A 68 4.41 -23.81 3.98
CA TYR A 68 3.31 -22.92 4.36
C TYR A 68 2.03 -23.75 4.56
N ALA A 69 1.09 -23.23 5.35
CA ALA A 69 -0.18 -23.90 5.65
C ALA A 69 -1.03 -24.12 4.39
N ASP A 70 -0.98 -23.17 3.46
CA ASP A 70 -1.51 -23.31 2.10
C ASP A 70 -0.37 -23.05 1.10
N PRO A 71 0.22 -24.10 0.50
CA PRO A 71 1.28 -23.95 -0.49
C PRO A 71 0.85 -23.29 -1.81
N SER A 72 -0.44 -23.29 -2.13
CA SER A 72 -0.98 -22.75 -3.38
C SER A 72 -1.37 -21.28 -3.28
N TYR A 73 -1.51 -20.74 -2.06
CA TYR A 73 -1.85 -19.35 -1.83
C TYR A 73 -0.85 -18.41 -2.50
N ASP A 74 -1.36 -17.46 -3.30
CA ASP A 74 -0.56 -16.41 -3.92
C ASP A 74 -0.05 -15.43 -2.85
N LEU A 75 1.14 -15.73 -2.35
CA LEU A 75 1.79 -14.97 -1.30
C LEU A 75 2.58 -13.80 -1.91
N ALA A 76 2.46 -12.62 -1.29
CA ALA A 76 3.24 -11.45 -1.66
C ALA A 76 4.75 -11.75 -1.61
N ASP A 77 5.45 -11.44 -2.70
CA ASP A 77 6.89 -11.68 -2.81
C ASP A 77 7.67 -10.94 -1.71
N GLU A 78 7.25 -9.72 -1.36
CA GLU A 78 7.84 -8.92 -0.29
C GLU A 78 7.80 -9.62 1.08
N TRP A 79 6.71 -10.30 1.43
CA TRP A 79 6.57 -10.98 2.72
C TRP A 79 7.42 -12.24 2.78
N ARG A 80 7.54 -12.94 1.63
CA ARG A 80 8.46 -14.07 1.50
C ARG A 80 9.90 -13.63 1.70
N ALA A 81 10.31 -12.54 1.04
CA ALA A 81 11.65 -11.97 1.18
C ALA A 81 11.94 -11.54 2.62
N ALA A 82 11.02 -10.82 3.26
CA ALA A 82 11.15 -10.40 4.66
C ALA A 82 11.33 -11.59 5.61
N ARG A 83 10.53 -12.65 5.46
CA ARG A 83 10.67 -13.88 6.26
C ARG A 83 12.01 -14.58 6.03
N GLN A 84 12.52 -14.60 4.80
CA GLN A 84 13.82 -15.20 4.50
C GLN A 84 14.95 -14.41 5.17
N ALA A 85 14.91 -13.07 5.10
CA ALA A 85 15.89 -12.22 5.77
C ALA A 85 15.94 -12.45 7.28
N ILE A 86 14.78 -12.56 7.94
CA ILE A 86 14.71 -12.84 9.39
C ILE A 86 15.34 -14.20 9.74
N ARG A 87 15.22 -15.20 8.86
CA ARG A 87 15.78 -16.55 9.10
C ARG A 87 17.29 -16.64 8.86
N ALA A 88 17.85 -15.68 8.13
CA ALA A 88 19.27 -15.63 7.81
C ALA A 88 20.09 -14.82 8.83
N ALA A 89 19.42 -14.06 9.72
CA ALA A 89 20.03 -13.34 10.83
C ALA A 89 20.17 -14.25 12.07
#